data_AF-A0A562JRN8-F1
#
_entry.id   AF-A0A562JRN8-F1
#
_cell.length_a   1.000
_cell.length_b   1.000
_cell.length_c   1.000
_cell.angle_alpha   90.00
_cell.angle_beta   90.00
_cell.angle_gamma   90.00
#
_symmetry.space_group_name_H-M   'P 1'
#
loop_
_entity.id
_entity.type
_entity.pdbx_description
1 polymer ?
#
loop_
_entity_poly.entity_id
_entity_poly.type
_entity_poly.pdbx_seq_one_letter_code
_entity_poly.pdbx_strand_id
1 'polypeptide(L)' 'MRHKRTVMLAEIQQKREKMIETAKKNGLASEETIRCSQELDQLIYEYQCAIKKEEEHKKRMKISIRQMILLWKKAVV' A
#
# COMPACT_ATOMS: atom_id res chain seq x y z
N MET A 1 -8.17 -9.53 3.50
CA MET A 1 -7.25 -8.37 3.48
C MET A 1 -5.77 -8.75 3.31
N ARG A 2 -5.20 -9.66 4.13
CA ARG A 2 -3.76 -10.04 4.04
C ARG A 2 -3.35 -10.58 2.66
N HIS A 3 -4.23 -11.35 2.02
CA HIS A 3 -4.03 -11.91 0.68
C HIS A 3 -3.97 -10.84 -0.43
N LYS A 4 -4.73 -9.74 -0.29
CA LYS A 4 -4.72 -8.66 -1.28
C LYS A 4 -3.38 -7.92 -1.31
N ARG A 5 -2.75 -7.75 -0.14
CA ARG A 5 -1.43 -7.13 -0.03
C ARG A 5 -0.32 -8.00 -0.61
N THR A 6 -0.38 -9.31 -0.41
CA THR A 6 0.60 -10.24 -0.98
C THR A 6 0.52 -10.30 -2.50
N VAL A 7 -0.70 -10.24 -3.07
CA VAL A 7 -0.89 -10.17 -4.52
C VAL A 7 -0.33 -8.87 -5.09
N MET A 8 -0.64 -7.71 -4.49
CA MET A 8 -0.07 -6.42 -4.91
C MET A 8 1.47 -6.39 -4.84
N LEU A 9 2.06 -6.96 -3.79
CA LEU A 9 3.52 -7.07 -3.70
C LEU A 9 4.14 -7.94 -4.80
N ALA A 10 3.48 -9.04 -5.15
CA ALA A 10 3.92 -9.91 -6.24
C ALA A 10 3.85 -9.19 -7.59
N GLU A 11 2.78 -8.43 -7.84
CA GLU A 11 2.62 -7.61 -9.06
C GLU A 11 3.69 -6.52 -9.15
N ILE A 12 3.98 -5.82 -8.05
CA ILE A 12 5.06 -4.82 -7.97
C ILE A 12 6.41 -5.47 -8.31
N GLN A 13 6.70 -6.64 -7.73
CA GLN A 13 7.95 -7.35 -7.98
C GLN A 13 8.08 -7.78 -9.45
N GLN A 14 7.03 -8.36 -10.02
CA GLN A 14 7.00 -8.76 -11.42
C GLN A 14 7.20 -7.55 -12.36
N LYS A 15 6.53 -6.42 -12.06
CA LYS A 15 6.65 -5.20 -12.85
C LYS A 15 8.06 -4.61 -12.77
N ARG A 16 8.69 -4.67 -11.60
CA ARG A 16 10.09 -4.26 -11.40
C ARG A 16 11.06 -5.09 -12.24
N GLU A 17 10.89 -6.40 -12.27
CA GLU A 17 11.71 -7.29 -13.10
C GLU A 17 11.57 -6.95 -14.58
N LYS A 18 10.33 -6.74 -15.05
CA LYS A 18 10.06 -6.30 -16.42
C LYS A 18 10.70 -4.95 -16.74
N MET A 19 10.63 -3.96 -15.84
CA MET A 19 11.28 -2.66 -16.03
C MET A 19 12.80 -2.80 -16.17
N ILE A 20 13.43 -3.64 -15.33
CA ILE A 20 14.87 -3.91 -15.39
C ILE A 20 15.24 -4.58 -16.72
N GLU A 21 14.44 -5.52 -17.19
CA GLU A 21 14.65 -6.19 -18.48
C GLU A 21 14.53 -5.19 -19.64
N THR A 22 13.49 -4.36 -19.65
CA THR A 22 13.32 -3.29 -20.66
C THR A 22 14.46 -2.29 -20.61
N ALA A 23 14.92 -1.89 -19.42
CA ALA A 23 16.07 -1.00 -19.24
C ALA A 23 17.36 -1.59 -19.80
N LYS A 24 17.59 -2.89 -19.58
CA LYS A 24 18.75 -3.61 -20.14
C LYS A 24 18.69 -3.70 -21.66
N LYS A 25 17.49 -3.88 -22.23
CA LYS A 25 17.29 -4.06 -23.68
C LYS A 25 17.29 -2.75 -24.46
N ASN A 26 16.57 -1.75 -23.95
CA ASN A 26 16.25 -0.51 -24.68
C ASN A 26 16.96 0.73 -24.09
N GLY A 27 17.61 0.57 -22.93
CA GLY A 27 18.22 1.67 -22.18
C GLY A 27 17.26 2.32 -21.18
N LEU A 28 17.83 3.00 -20.20
CA LEU A 28 17.11 3.64 -19.09
C LEU A 28 16.22 4.80 -19.54
N ALA A 29 16.66 5.54 -20.56
CA ALA A 29 15.96 6.69 -21.09
C ALA A 29 15.01 6.34 -22.25
N SER A 30 14.84 5.06 -22.58
CA SER A 30 13.84 4.67 -23.56
C SER A 30 12.43 4.95 -23.03
N GLU A 31 11.54 5.37 -23.93
CA GLU A 31 10.13 5.62 -23.63
C GLU A 31 9.47 4.41 -22.96
N GLU A 32 9.82 3.19 -23.40
CA GLU A 32 9.31 1.96 -22.83
C GLU A 32 9.78 1.71 -21.39
N THR A 33 11.04 2.00 -21.07
CA THR A 33 11.55 1.91 -19.69
C THR A 33 10.91 2.97 -18.80
N ILE A 34 10.77 4.21 -19.29
CA ILE A 34 10.13 5.31 -18.56
C ILE A 34 8.66 5.00 -18.28
N ARG A 35 7.93 4.46 -19.27
CA ARG A 35 6.55 4.03 -19.06
C ARG A 35 6.47 2.89 -18.03
N CYS A 36 7.38 1.91 -18.12
CA CYS A 36 7.43 0.83 -17.13
C CYS A 36 7.73 1.35 -15.71
N SER A 37 8.58 2.38 -15.55
CA SER A 37 8.87 2.96 -14.24
C SER A 37 7.66 3.72 -13.68
N GLN A 38 6.98 4.50 -14.51
CA GLN A 38 5.75 5.20 -14.10
C GLN A 38 4.64 4.24 -13.66
N GLU A 39 4.44 3.15 -14.41
CA GLU A 39 3.46 2.12 -14.06
C GLU A 39 3.84 1.40 -12.75
N LEU A 40 5.13 1.16 -12.52
CA LEU A 40 5.62 0.59 -11.27
C LEU A 40 5.40 1.54 -10.08
N ASP A 41 5.71 2.83 -10.24
CA ASP A 41 5.52 3.85 -9.23
C ASP A 41 4.04 3.99 -8.84
N GLN A 42 3.13 3.92 -9.81
CA GLN A 42 1.69 3.95 -9.57
C GLN A 42 1.23 2.75 -8.71
N LEU A 43 1.68 1.53 -9.02
CA LEU A 43 1.37 0.34 -8.23
C LEU A 43 1.89 0.44 -6.79
N ILE A 44 3.10 0.97 -6.61
CA ILE A 44 3.69 1.21 -5.29
C ILE A 44 2.85 2.22 -4.51
N TYR A 45 2.43 3.32 -5.14
CA TYR A 45 1.61 4.35 -4.51
C TYR A 45 0.26 3.78 -4.04
N GLU A 46 -0.42 3.01 -4.87
CA GLU A 46 -1.70 2.38 -4.53
C GLU A 46 -1.57 1.43 -3.34
N TYR A 47 -0.50 0.62 -3.31
CA TYR A 47 -0.19 -0.26 -2.20
C TYR A 47 0.01 0.51 -0.89
N GLN A 48 0.77 1.62 -0.94
CA GLN A 48 1.00 2.47 0.23
C GLN A 48 -0.29 3.12 0.73
N CYS A 49 -1.14 3.63 -0.17
CA CYS A 49 -2.45 4.19 0.16
C CYS A 49 -3.36 3.17 0.83
N ALA A 50 -3.38 1.93 0.34
CA ALA A 50 -4.16 0.85 0.94
C ALA A 50 -3.72 0.55 2.38
N ILE A 51 -2.41 0.53 2.64
CA ILE A 51 -1.88 0.34 4.00
C ILE A 51 -2.23 1.50 4.91
N LYS A 52 -2.03 2.74 4.46
CA LYS A 52 -2.32 3.94 5.26
C LYS A 52 -3.78 3.97 5.71
N LYS A 53 -4.72 3.66 4.80
CA LYS A 53 -6.16 3.58 5.12
C LYS A 53 -6.46 2.53 6.19
N GLU A 54 -5.80 1.37 6.15
CA GLU A 54 -5.97 0.32 7.16
C GLU A 54 -5.47 0.77 8.54
N GLU A 55 -4.31 1.42 8.58
CA GLU A 55 -3.74 1.92 9.84
C GLU A 55 -4.58 3.07 10.44
N GLU A 56 -5.11 3.96 9.62
CA GLU A 56 -6.06 4.98 10.06
C GLU A 56 -7.35 4.38 10.61
N HIS A 57 -7.89 3.35 9.95
CA HIS A 57 -9.08 2.66 10.42
C HIS A 57 -8.85 2.01 11.79
N LYS A 58 -7.70 1.33 11.99
CA LYS A 58 -7.31 0.76 13.29
C LYS A 58 -7.16 1.83 14.36
N LYS A 59 -6.55 2.98 14.05
CA LYS A 59 -6.42 4.11 14.99
C LYS A 59 -7.79 4.64 15.41
N ARG A 60 -8.71 4.87 14.46
CA ARG A 60 -10.08 5.31 14.76
C ARG A 60 -10.81 4.32 15.66
N MET A 61 -10.73 3.03 15.35
CA MET A 61 -11.32 1.97 16.18
C MET A 61 -10.75 1.97 17.60
N LYS A 62 -9.43 2.09 17.78
CA LYS A 62 -8.80 2.16 19.11
C LYS A 62 -9.30 3.35 19.92
N ILE A 63 -9.44 4.52 19.28
CA ILE A 63 -9.99 5.72 19.93
C ILE A 63 -11.44 5.48 20.38
N SER A 64 -12.27 4.91 19.51
CA SER A 64 -13.68 4.65 19.80
C SER A 64 -13.85 3.63 20.95
N ILE A 65 -13.07 2.54 20.96
CA ILE A 65 -13.06 1.57 22.08
C ILE A 65 -12.66 2.25 23.39
N ARG A 66 -11.61 3.10 23.36
CA ARG A 66 -11.15 3.82 24.56
C ARG A 66 -12.23 4.77 25.10
N GLN A 67 -12.95 5.47 24.23
CA GLN A 67 -14.07 6.34 24.61
C GLN A 67 -15.21 5.53 25.25
N MET A 68 -15.58 4.38 24.67
CA MET A 68 -16.60 3.49 25.22
C MET A 68 -16.24 2.97 26.61
N ILE A 69 -14.98 2.55 26.82
CA ILE A 69 -14.50 2.10 28.13
C ILE A 69 -14.60 3.24 29.18
N LEU A 70 -14.27 4.47 28.80
CA LEU A 70 -14.37 5.62 29.71
C LEU A 70 -15.82 5.93 30.09
N LEU A 71 -16.75 5.87 29.13
CA LEU A 71 -18.18 6.06 29.39
C LEU A 71 -18.72 4.99 30.33
N TRP A 72 -18.33 3.73 30.13
CA TRP A 72 -18.77 2.64 30.99
C TRP A 72 -18.23 2.78 32.42
N LYS A 73 -16.96 3.17 32.59
CA LYS A 73 -16.38 3.46 33.90
C LYS A 73 -17.12 4.57 34.64
N LYS A 74 -17.61 5.59 33.92
CA LYS A 74 -18.41 6.67 34.52
C LYS A 74 -19.83 6.26 34.92
N ALA A 75 -20.39 5.22 34.30
CA ALA A 75 -21.74 4.74 34.60
C ALA A 75 -21.79 3.74 35.77
N VAL A 76 -20.62 3.24 36.20
CA VAL A 76 -20.46 2.24 37.28
C VAL A 76 -20.03 2.90 38.61
N VAL A 77 -19.60 4.16 38.58
CA VAL A 77 -19.30 5.01 39.75
C VAL A 77 -20.48 5.95 39.97
#